data_AF-A0A081C9F2-F1
#
_entry.id   AF-A0A081C9F2-F1
#
_cell.length_a   1.000
_cell.length_b   1.000
_cell.length_c   1.000
_cell.angle_alpha   90.00
_cell.angle_beta   90.00
_cell.angle_gamma   90.00
#
_symmetry.space_group_name_H-M   'P 1'
#
loop_
_entity.id
_entity.type
_entity.pdbx_description
1 polymer ?
#
loop_
_entity_poly.entity_id
_entity_poly.type
_entity_poly.pdbx_seq_one_letter_code
_entity_poly.pdbx_strand_id
1 'polypeptide(L)' 'MLSIRVKQFFTFFLNLFFLANFVVGSLMYIFVPGQRNPIPEPRQMTLIGITTAVFAFVNIFLEK' A
#
# COMPACT_ATOMS: atom_id res chain seq x y z
N MET A 1 1.81 16.55 -20.12
CA MET A 1 2.89 15.94 -19.31
C MET A 1 2.51 15.77 -17.83
N LEU A 2 2.03 16.82 -17.13
CA LEU A 2 1.62 16.73 -15.71
C LEU A 2 0.52 15.68 -15.44
N SER A 3 -0.52 15.63 -16.27
CA SER A 3 -1.63 14.67 -16.12
C SER A 3 -1.18 13.20 -16.20
N ILE A 4 -0.09 12.90 -16.92
CA ILE A 4 0.40 11.53 -17.07
C ILE A 4 1.11 11.06 -15.78
N ARG A 5 1.98 11.91 -15.21
CA ARG A 5 2.68 11.61 -13.95
C ARG A 5 1.73 11.44 -12.76
N VAL A 6 0.66 12.24 -12.70
CA VAL A 6 -0.38 12.10 -11.66
C VAL A 6 -1.15 10.77 -11.79
N LYS A 7 -1.46 10.34 -13.02
CA LYS A 7 -2.09 9.03 -13.25
C LYS A 7 -1.16 7.88 -12.86
N GLN A 8 0.12 7.97 -13.24
CA GLN A 8 1.14 6.99 -12.86
C GLN A 8 1.27 6.90 -11.33
N PHE A 9 1.27 8.05 -10.63
CA PHE A 9 1.27 8.09 -9.16
C PHE A 9 0.09 7.34 -8.57
N PHE A 10 -1.12 7.67 -9.01
CA PHE A 10 -2.32 7.05 -8.47
C PHE A 10 -2.35 5.54 -8.73
N THR A 11 -2.03 5.11 -9.95
CA THR A 11 -2.01 3.68 -10.29
C THR A 11 -0.95 2.92 -9.48
N PHE A 12 0.26 3.47 -9.37
CA PHE A 12 1.34 2.84 -8.61
C PHE A 12 1.04 2.80 -7.12
N PHE A 13 0.52 3.90 -6.57
CA PHE A 13 0.06 4.00 -5.19
C PHE A 13 -1.01 2.94 -4.87
N LEU A 14 -2.08 2.86 -5.68
CA LEU A 14 -3.17 1.92 -5.45
C LEU A 14 -2.70 0.48 -5.54
N ASN A 15 -1.87 0.14 -6.53
CA ASN A 15 -1.30 -1.21 -6.67
C ASN A 15 -0.48 -1.61 -5.45
N LEU A 16 0.44 -0.75 -5.01
CA LEU A 16 1.24 -0.99 -3.82
C LEU A 16 0.37 -1.06 -2.56
N PHE A 17 -0.61 -0.18 -2.42
CA PHE A 17 -1.50 -0.14 -1.28
C PHE A 17 -2.29 -1.45 -1.14
N PHE A 18 -2.92 -1.91 -2.22
CA PHE A 18 -3.67 -3.16 -2.20
C PHE A 18 -2.77 -4.36 -1.97
N LEU A 19 -1.60 -4.42 -2.62
CA LEU A 19 -0.64 -5.49 -2.43
C LEU A 19 -0.14 -5.57 -0.99
N ALA A 20 0.25 -4.43 -0.40
CA ALA A 20 0.75 -4.39 0.97
C ALA A 20 -0.33 -4.76 1.99
N ASN A 21 -1.58 -4.30 1.82
CA ASN A 21 -2.69 -4.73 2.68
C ASN A 21 -2.97 -6.22 2.55
N PHE A 22 -2.92 -6.78 1.34
CA PHE A 22 -3.07 -8.21 1.10
C PHE A 22 -1.96 -9.03 1.78
N VAL A 23 -0.70 -8.62 1.64
CA VAL A 23 0.44 -9.30 2.25
C VAL A 23 0.36 -9.24 3.78
N VAL A 24 0.21 -8.04 4.35
CA VAL A 24 0.12 -7.87 5.83
C VAL A 24 -1.07 -8.62 6.38
N GLY A 25 -2.22 -8.55 5.72
CA GLY A 25 -3.43 -9.26 6.10
C GLY A 25 -3.28 -10.78 6.10
N SER A 26 -2.66 -11.31 5.05
CA SER A 26 -2.38 -12.75 4.92
C SER A 26 -1.39 -13.23 5.98
N LEU A 27 -0.32 -12.47 6.23
CA LEU A 27 0.67 -12.81 7.26
C LEU A 27 0.02 -12.81 8.65
N MET A 28 -0.79 -11.80 8.95
CA MET A 28 -1.49 -11.74 10.24
C MET A 28 -2.45 -12.92 10.43
N TYR A 29 -3.20 -13.29 9.39
CA TYR A 29 -4.07 -14.47 9.43
C TYR A 29 -3.30 -15.78 9.66
N ILE A 30 -2.11 -15.93 9.07
CA ILE A 30 -1.28 -17.13 9.19
C ILE A 30 -0.57 -17.20 10.55
N PHE A 31 -0.04 -16.07 11.03
CA PHE A 31 0.87 -16.04 12.19
C PHE A 31 0.20 -15.68 13.52
N VAL A 32 -0.99 -15.08 13.51
CA VAL A 32 -1.68 -14.66 14.74
C VAL A 32 -2.80 -15.65 15.09
N PRO A 33 -2.57 -16.60 16.01
CA PRO A 33 -3.62 -17.50 16.46
C PRO A 33 -4.76 -16.71 17.12
N GLY A 34 -5.97 -16.87 16.59
CA GLY A 34 -7.18 -16.15 17.03
C GLY A 34 -7.63 -15.02 16.08
N GLN A 35 -6.82 -14.66 15.09
CA GLN A 35 -7.21 -13.68 14.08
C GLN A 35 -8.17 -14.29 13.06
N ARG A 36 -9.46 -13.92 13.16
CA ARG A 36 -10.52 -14.44 12.27
C ARG A 36 -10.64 -13.70 10.94
N ASN A 37 -10.10 -12.48 10.86
CA ASN A 37 -10.23 -11.64 9.68
C ASN A 37 -8.84 -11.37 9.06
N PRO A 38 -8.64 -11.70 7.77
CA PRO A 38 -7.41 -11.37 7.06
C PRO A 38 -7.29 -9.88 6.74
N ILE A 39 -8.25 -9.04 7.12
CA ILE A 39 -8.18 -7.58 6.92
C ILE A 39 -7.35 -6.96 8.07
N PRO A 40 -6.27 -6.22 7.76
CA PRO A 40 -5.50 -5.49 8.76
C PRO A 40 -6.36 -4.49 9.52
N GLU A 41 -5.98 -4.17 10.76
CA GLU A 41 -6.70 -3.17 11.53
C GLU A 41 -6.61 -1.78 10.87
N PRO A 42 -7.61 -0.88 11.05
CA PRO A 42 -7.63 0.43 10.41
C PRO A 42 -6.33 1.23 10.60
N ARG A 43 -5.73 1.17 11.79
CA ARG A 43 -4.45 1.83 12.08
C ARG A 43 -3.30 1.28 11.22
N GLN A 44 -3.25 -0.02 11.01
CA GLN A 44 -2.26 -0.67 10.16
C GLN A 44 -2.50 -0.30 8.69
N MET A 45 -3.76 -0.31 8.24
CA MET A 45 -4.12 0.11 6.89
C MET A 45 -3.72 1.57 6.61
N THR A 46 -3.89 2.48 7.60
CA THR A 46 -3.43 3.86 7.48
C THR A 46 -1.92 3.96 7.36
N LEU A 47 -1.17 3.21 8.18
CA LEU A 47 0.30 3.18 8.11
C LEU A 47 0.80 2.62 6.77
N ILE A 48 0.17 1.56 6.27
CA ILE A 48 0.43 1.01 4.94
C ILE A 48 0.18 2.09 3.89
N GLY A 49 -0.96 2.78 3.95
CA GLY A 49 -1.29 3.88 3.03
C GLY A 49 -0.28 5.02 3.03
N ILE A 50 0.17 5.47 4.20
CA ILE A 50 1.20 6.52 4.29
C ILE A 50 2.51 6.02 3.66
N THR A 51 2.91 4.79 4.00
CA THR A 51 4.17 4.20 3.51
C THR A 51 4.15 4.04 1.99
N THR A 52 3.07 3.49 1.43
CA THR A 52 2.95 3.30 -0.03
C THR A 52 2.83 4.62 -0.77
N ALA A 53 2.22 5.66 -0.18
CA ALA A 53 2.19 7.01 -0.75
C ALA A 53 3.59 7.62 -0.82
N VAL A 54 4.40 7.48 0.24
CA VAL A 54 5.79 7.95 0.26
C VAL A 54 6.62 7.23 -0.78
N PHE A 55 6.53 5.91 -0.88
CA PHE A 55 7.24 5.14 -1.90
C PHE A 55 6.81 5.51 -3.32
N ALA A 56 5.51 5.70 -3.55
CA ALA A 56 5.00 6.14 -4.85
C ALA A 56 5.50 7.52 -5.24
N PHE A 57 5.61 8.43 -4.26
CA PHE A 57 6.15 9.76 -4.48
C PHE A 57 7.64 9.66 -4.84
N VAL A 58 8.43 8.97 -4.02
CA VAL A 58 9.88 8.80 -4.26
C VAL A 58 10.16 8.20 -5.64
N ASN A 59 9.40 7.18 -6.06
CA ASN A 59 9.59 6.54 -7.36
C ASN A 59 9.40 7.53 -8.53
N ILE A 60 8.33 8.32 -8.50
CA ILE A 60 7.98 9.23 -9.60
C ILE A 60 8.89 10.44 -9.70
N PHE A 61 9.49 10.87 -8.60
CA PHE A 61 10.47 11.96 -8.61
C PHE A 61 11.90 11.47 -8.91
N LEU A 62 12.18 10.17 -8.77
CA LEU A 62 13.47 9.57 -9.14
C LEU A 62 13.50 9.03 -10.59
N GLU A 63 12.37 8.63 -11.16
CA GLU A 63 12.25 8.40 -12.60
C GLU A 63 12.44 9.73 -13.36
N LYS A 64 13.64 9.92 -13.94
CA LYS A 64 13.96 11.07 -14.79
C LYS A 64 13.19 11.04 -16.11
#